data_AF-A0A1T5P7I9-F1
#
_entry.id   AF-A0A1T5P7I9-F1
#
_cell.length_a   1.000
_cell.length_b   1.000
_cell.length_c   1.000
_cell.angle_alpha   90.00
_cell.angle_beta   90.00
_cell.angle_gamma   90.00
#
_symmetry.space_group_name_H-M   'P 1'
#
loop_
_entity.id
_entity.type
_entity.pdbx_description
1 polymer ?
#
loop_
_entity_poly.entity_id
_entity_poly.type
_entity_poly.pdbx_seq_one_letter_code
_entity_poly.pdbx_strand_id
1 'polypeptide(L)'
;MNFNPRKLFVIVGEPHSGKTRTIQYLFQRKQFYLFKQPIKLDALWNKKFIVVNTPDPYCRADDQLNRIKSVIQYHTASDTSFLFSLNLVLDNSAFDIRKILLYFNQSAFEVYYFVLYSSWFDKKVIREEHIFQLQQLAENGSIHLFDRLVTQSGLRFNERVEEVKEAIGKILGIAINVDPQ
;
A
#
# COMPACT_ATOMS: atom_id res chain seq x y z
N MET A 1 -29.28 1.11 6.90
CA MET A 1 -28.08 0.28 7.17
C MET A 1 -26.86 1.17 7.02
N ASN A 2 -26.03 1.31 8.06
CA ASN A 2 -24.76 2.02 7.94
C ASN A 2 -23.78 1.11 7.18
N PHE A 3 -23.59 1.38 5.90
CA PHE A 3 -22.54 0.74 5.11
C PHE A 3 -21.20 1.36 5.54
N ASN A 4 -20.39 0.60 6.27
CA ASN A 4 -19.02 1.00 6.56
C ASN A 4 -18.11 0.37 5.49
N PRO A 5 -17.67 1.13 4.48
CA PRO A 5 -16.85 0.58 3.40
C PRO A 5 -15.57 -0.03 3.98
N ARG A 6 -15.18 -1.20 3.46
CA ARG A 6 -13.92 -1.82 3.84
C ARG A 6 -12.77 -0.93 3.37
N LYS A 7 -11.72 -0.82 4.20
CA LYS A 7 -10.56 0.01 3.89
C LYS A 7 -9.57 -0.78 3.02
N LEU A 8 -9.10 -0.16 1.94
CA LEU A 8 -8.11 -0.70 1.03
C LEU A 8 -6.87 0.20 1.03
N PHE A 9 -5.77 -0.29 1.58
CA PHE A 9 -4.50 0.41 1.61
C PHE A 9 -3.61 -0.05 0.45
N VAL A 10 -2.95 0.90 -0.21
CA VAL A 10 -2.09 0.63 -1.36
C VAL A 10 -0.76 1.35 -1.18
N ILE A 11 0.31 0.60 -0.93
CA ILE A 11 1.67 1.15 -0.93
C ILE A 11 2.12 1.30 -2.39
N VAL A 12 2.29 2.54 -2.84
CA VAL A 12 2.63 2.89 -4.22
C VAL A 12 4.03 3.50 -4.27
N GLY A 13 4.73 3.28 -5.37
CA GLY A 13 5.95 4.02 -5.71
C GLY A 13 6.68 3.37 -6.87
N GLU A 14 7.71 4.03 -7.37
CA GLU A 14 8.54 3.49 -8.45
C GLU A 14 9.20 2.15 -8.05
N PRO A 15 9.67 1.35 -9.03
CA PRO A 15 10.51 0.19 -8.76
C PRO A 15 11.62 0.55 -7.76
N HIS A 16 11.97 -0.39 -6.87
CA HIS A 16 13.01 -0.19 -5.86
C HIS A 16 12.73 0.85 -4.75
N SER A 17 11.50 1.40 -4.63
CA SER A 17 11.16 2.33 -3.53
C SER A 17 11.12 1.76 -2.11
N GLY A 18 11.40 0.47 -1.99
CA GLY A 18 11.41 -0.23 -0.70
C GLY A 18 10.03 -0.62 -0.21
N LYS A 19 9.00 -0.63 -1.07
CA LYS A 19 7.61 -1.02 -0.72
C LYS A 19 7.53 -2.33 0.06
N THR A 20 8.14 -3.39 -0.47
CA THR A 20 8.18 -4.70 0.20
C THR A 20 8.83 -4.59 1.57
N ARG A 21 9.96 -3.88 1.68
CA ARG A 21 10.64 -3.69 2.96
C ARG A 21 9.75 -2.91 3.93
N THR A 22 9.06 -1.87 3.47
CA THR A 22 8.13 -1.08 4.30
C THR A 22 7.04 -1.98 4.86
N ILE A 23 6.42 -2.81 4.02
CA ILE A 23 5.40 -3.79 4.45
C ILE A 23 5.98 -4.82 5.43
N GLN A 24 7.19 -5.33 5.18
CA GLN A 24 7.85 -6.28 6.08
C GLN A 24 8.08 -5.68 7.47
N TYR A 25 8.51 -4.42 7.55
CA TYR A 25 8.71 -3.72 8.81
C TYR A 25 7.39 -3.39 9.50
N LEU A 26 6.38 -2.89 8.77
CA LEU A 26 5.05 -2.61 9.31
C LEU A 26 4.44 -3.82 10.00
N PHE A 27 4.55 -5.01 9.41
CA PHE A 27 3.96 -6.24 9.94
C PHE A 27 4.94 -7.12 10.73
N GLN A 28 6.18 -6.66 10.93
CA GLN A 28 7.28 -7.42 11.56
C GLN A 28 7.44 -8.85 10.99
N ARG A 29 7.30 -8.99 9.66
CA ARG A 29 7.31 -10.28 8.96
C ARG A 29 8.20 -10.24 7.74
N LYS A 30 9.03 -11.27 7.55
CA LYS A 30 9.92 -11.39 6.38
C LYS A 30 9.19 -11.78 5.09
N GLN A 31 8.11 -12.57 5.20
CA GLN A 31 7.44 -13.14 4.03
C GLN A 31 5.92 -13.04 4.14
N PHE A 32 5.27 -12.74 3.01
CA PHE A 32 3.83 -12.74 2.83
C PHE A 32 3.50 -13.75 1.74
N TYR A 33 2.62 -14.70 2.06
CA TYR A 33 2.15 -15.69 1.10
C TYR A 33 0.72 -15.32 0.72
N LEU A 34 0.34 -15.61 -0.52
CA LEU A 34 -1.03 -15.39 -0.98
C LEU A 34 -2.02 -16.21 -0.15
N PHE A 35 -3.22 -15.67 0.06
CA PHE A 35 -4.33 -16.33 0.75
C PHE A 35 -4.08 -16.68 2.23
N LYS A 36 -3.06 -16.06 2.84
CA LYS A 36 -2.84 -16.22 4.27
C LYS A 36 -3.94 -15.55 5.09
N GLN A 37 -4.16 -16.14 6.27
CA GLN A 37 -5.06 -15.63 7.29
C GLN A 37 -4.79 -14.15 7.59
N PRO A 38 -5.82 -13.38 7.96
CA PRO A 38 -5.67 -11.98 8.33
C PRO A 38 -4.65 -11.77 9.45
N ILE A 39 -3.77 -10.77 9.28
CA ILE A 39 -2.67 -10.47 10.21
C ILE A 39 -2.82 -9.08 10.80
N LYS A 40 -2.32 -8.90 12.02
CA LYS A 40 -2.23 -7.59 12.67
C LYS A 40 -0.92 -6.92 12.31
N LEU A 41 -0.89 -5.59 12.31
CA LEU A 41 0.30 -4.78 12.06
C LEU A 41 1.35 -5.05 13.16
N ASP A 42 0.97 -4.86 14.42
CA ASP A 42 1.72 -5.35 15.58
C ASP A 42 0.76 -5.86 16.68
N ALA A 43 1.31 -6.22 17.85
CA ALA A 43 0.54 -6.75 18.98
C ALA A 43 -0.50 -5.77 19.56
N LEU A 44 -0.25 -4.45 19.47
CA LEU A 44 -1.11 -3.39 19.98
C LEU A 44 -2.32 -3.13 19.08
N TRP A 45 -2.34 -3.69 17.86
CA TRP A 45 -3.41 -3.46 16.90
C TRP A 45 -4.48 -4.54 16.97
N ASN A 46 -5.74 -4.11 16.99
CA ASN A 46 -6.90 -5.02 16.96
C ASN A 46 -7.44 -5.25 15.55
N LYS A 47 -7.14 -4.34 14.62
CA LYS A 47 -7.53 -4.46 13.21
C LYS A 47 -6.63 -5.44 12.47
N LYS A 48 -7.24 -6.27 11.64
CA LYS A 48 -6.56 -7.28 10.83
C LYS A 48 -6.57 -6.89 9.36
N PHE A 49 -5.50 -7.28 8.68
CA PHE A 49 -5.23 -6.98 7.29
C PHE A 49 -5.00 -8.27 6.52
N ILE A 50 -5.52 -8.30 5.29
CA ILE A 50 -5.04 -9.19 4.25
C ILE A 50 -3.94 -8.46 3.51
N VAL A 51 -2.71 -8.97 3.60
CA VAL A 51 -1.54 -8.34 3.00
C VAL A 51 -1.10 -9.11 1.76
N VAL A 52 -1.12 -8.44 0.62
CA VAL A 52 -0.63 -8.98 -0.64
C VAL A 52 0.55 -8.14 -1.10
N ASN A 53 1.74 -8.62 -0.74
CA ASN A 53 2.96 -8.06 -1.28
C ASN A 53 3.26 -8.69 -2.64
N THR A 54 3.45 -7.85 -3.66
CA THR A 54 3.91 -8.26 -4.98
C THR A 54 5.43 -8.41 -4.92
N PRO A 55 6.00 -9.63 -4.99
CA PRO A 55 7.42 -9.85 -4.76
C PRO A 55 8.29 -9.41 -5.94
N ASP A 56 7.72 -9.37 -7.15
CA ASP A 56 8.45 -9.06 -8.38
C ASP A 56 8.14 -7.62 -8.84
N PRO A 57 9.15 -6.74 -8.95
CA PRO A 57 8.96 -5.41 -9.54
C PRO A 57 8.50 -5.44 -11.01
N TYR A 58 8.64 -6.59 -11.69
CA TYR A 58 8.25 -6.81 -13.09
C TYR A 58 7.01 -7.71 -13.22
N CYS A 59 6.14 -7.73 -12.21
CA CYS A 59 4.84 -8.38 -12.35
C CYS A 59 3.96 -7.59 -13.33
N ARG A 60 3.40 -8.26 -14.35
CA ARG A 60 2.48 -7.63 -15.31
C ARG A 60 1.21 -7.16 -14.60
N ALA A 61 0.67 -6.03 -15.03
CA ALA A 61 -0.49 -5.41 -14.40
C ALA A 61 -1.74 -6.30 -14.45
N ASP A 62 -1.95 -7.04 -15.55
CA ASP A 62 -3.08 -7.96 -15.67
C ASP A 62 -2.98 -9.16 -14.69
N ASP A 63 -1.76 -9.71 -14.52
CA ASP A 63 -1.52 -10.80 -13.55
C ASP A 63 -1.73 -10.30 -12.12
N GLN A 64 -1.24 -9.09 -11.83
CA GLN A 64 -1.43 -8.43 -10.55
C GLN A 64 -2.91 -8.15 -10.27
N LEU A 65 -3.66 -7.67 -11.27
CA LEU A 65 -5.10 -7.43 -11.15
C LEU A 65 -5.88 -8.71 -10.88
N ASN A 66 -5.58 -9.79 -11.61
CA ASN A 66 -6.19 -11.09 -11.39
C ASN A 66 -5.94 -11.59 -9.96
N ARG A 67 -4.70 -11.46 -9.49
CA ARG A 67 -4.33 -11.80 -8.11
C ARG A 67 -5.08 -10.96 -7.08
N ILE A 68 -5.20 -9.65 -7.29
CA ILE A 68 -5.97 -8.74 -6.42
C ILE A 68 -7.43 -9.21 -6.33
N LYS A 69 -8.06 -9.45 -7.49
CA LYS A 69 -9.45 -9.93 -7.57
C LYS A 69 -9.64 -11.25 -6.82
N SER A 70 -8.76 -12.23 -7.05
CA SER A 70 -8.84 -13.53 -6.38
C SER A 70 -8.71 -13.41 -4.86
N VAL A 71 -7.80 -12.57 -4.35
CA VAL A 71 -7.62 -12.39 -2.91
C VAL A 71 -8.83 -11.68 -2.28
N ILE A 72 -9.35 -10.63 -2.93
CA ILE A 72 -10.55 -9.93 -2.47
C ILE A 72 -11.73 -10.89 -2.43
N GLN A 73 -11.92 -11.68 -3.50
CA GLN A 73 -13.00 -12.65 -3.60
C GLN A 73 -12.90 -13.72 -2.50
N TYR A 74 -11.71 -14.26 -2.26
CA TYR A 74 -11.48 -15.27 -1.22
C TYR A 74 -11.80 -14.73 0.18
N HIS A 75 -11.55 -13.45 0.43
CA HIS A 75 -11.81 -12.77 1.71
C HIS A 75 -13.09 -11.92 1.70
N THR A 76 -14.06 -12.21 0.83
CA THR A 76 -15.32 -11.45 0.73
C THR A 76 -16.06 -11.40 2.07
N ALA A 77 -16.15 -12.53 2.77
CA ALA A 77 -16.83 -12.64 4.06
C ALA A 77 -15.97 -12.24 5.28
N SER A 78 -14.68 -11.93 5.08
CA SER A 78 -13.79 -11.52 6.17
C SER A 78 -14.00 -10.04 6.51
N ASP A 79 -14.23 -9.71 7.79
CA ASP A 79 -14.24 -8.33 8.27
C ASP A 79 -12.81 -7.82 8.47
N THR A 80 -12.13 -7.55 7.36
CA THR A 80 -10.70 -7.18 7.35
C THR A 80 -10.42 -6.10 6.33
N SER A 81 -9.43 -5.26 6.64
CA SER A 81 -8.85 -4.33 5.66
C SER A 81 -7.91 -5.08 4.72
N PHE A 82 -7.59 -4.48 3.59
CA PHE A 82 -6.59 -5.01 2.66
C PHE A 82 -5.39 -4.08 2.56
N LEU A 83 -4.20 -4.65 2.33
CA LEU A 83 -3.00 -3.89 2.02
C LEU A 83 -2.27 -4.53 0.83
N PHE A 84 -2.07 -3.75 -0.23
CA PHE A 84 -1.39 -4.16 -1.45
C PHE A 84 -0.15 -3.30 -1.72
N SER A 85 0.81 -3.82 -2.48
CA SER A 85 1.89 -3.01 -3.07
C SER A 85 1.74 -2.93 -4.59
N LEU A 86 1.84 -1.71 -5.14
CA LEU A 86 1.84 -1.44 -6.59
C LEU A 86 3.11 -0.69 -7.01
N ASN A 87 3.62 -1.00 -8.20
CA ASN A 87 4.64 -0.17 -8.86
C ASN A 87 3.92 0.93 -9.64
N LEU A 88 4.35 2.18 -9.48
CA LEU A 88 3.77 3.29 -10.23
C LEU A 88 4.36 3.32 -11.64
N VAL A 89 3.63 2.75 -12.60
CA VAL A 89 3.98 2.73 -14.03
C VAL A 89 2.73 3.11 -14.83
N LEU A 90 2.83 4.14 -15.69
CA LEU A 90 1.71 4.77 -16.40
C LEU A 90 2.06 5.05 -17.87
N ASP A 91 2.72 4.10 -18.54
CA ASP A 91 3.38 4.26 -19.84
C ASP A 91 2.77 3.39 -20.96
N ASN A 92 1.59 2.79 -20.77
CA ASN A 92 0.95 1.81 -21.66
C ASN A 92 1.74 0.49 -21.85
N SER A 93 2.77 0.23 -21.05
CA SER A 93 3.46 -1.06 -21.06
C SER A 93 2.63 -2.17 -20.41
N ALA A 94 3.13 -3.41 -20.45
CA ALA A 94 2.54 -4.53 -19.73
C ALA A 94 2.51 -4.35 -18.19
N PHE A 95 3.19 -3.34 -17.67
CA PHE A 95 3.26 -3.00 -16.24
C PHE A 95 2.36 -1.82 -15.86
N ASP A 96 1.65 -1.23 -16.83
CA ASP A 96 0.77 -0.09 -16.63
C ASP A 96 -0.40 -0.42 -15.69
N ILE A 97 -0.49 0.30 -14.57
CA ILE A 97 -1.46 0.02 -13.50
C ILE A 97 -2.85 0.64 -13.72
N ARG A 98 -3.12 1.34 -14.83
CA ARG A 98 -4.41 2.02 -15.07
C ARG A 98 -5.62 1.10 -14.91
N LYS A 99 -5.54 -0.16 -15.37
CA LYS A 99 -6.63 -1.14 -15.18
C LYS A 99 -6.86 -1.49 -13.71
N ILE A 100 -5.81 -1.50 -12.90
CA ILE A 100 -5.91 -1.73 -11.45
C ILE A 100 -6.57 -0.54 -10.77
N LEU A 101 -6.17 0.69 -11.13
CA LEU A 101 -6.77 1.92 -10.62
C LEU A 101 -8.26 2.00 -10.98
N LEU A 102 -8.62 1.69 -12.24
CA LEU A 102 -10.02 1.63 -12.67
C LEU A 102 -10.84 0.62 -11.87
N TYR A 103 -10.28 -0.57 -11.61
CA TYR A 103 -10.94 -1.57 -10.77
C TYR A 103 -11.15 -1.08 -9.34
N PHE A 104 -10.19 -0.36 -8.75
CA PHE A 104 -10.33 0.25 -7.43
C PHE A 104 -11.37 1.36 -7.43
N ASN A 105 -11.42 2.22 -8.45
CA ASN A 105 -12.43 3.28 -8.56
C ASN A 105 -13.85 2.71 -8.63
N GLN A 106 -14.03 1.57 -9.30
CA GLN A 106 -15.33 0.91 -9.43
C GLN A 106 -15.70 0.05 -8.20
N SER A 107 -14.80 -0.06 -7.23
CA SER A 107 -15.03 -0.88 -6.03
C SER A 107 -15.76 -0.11 -4.94
N ALA A 108 -16.42 -0.83 -4.03
CA ALA A 108 -17.04 -0.24 -2.84
C ALA A 108 -16.04 -0.07 -1.68
N PHE A 109 -14.74 -0.19 -1.94
CA PHE A 109 -13.70 0.04 -0.94
C PHE A 109 -13.43 1.53 -0.78
N GLU A 110 -13.06 1.91 0.43
CA GLU A 110 -12.45 3.21 0.68
C GLU A 110 -10.94 3.07 0.51
N VAL A 111 -10.40 3.66 -0.55
CA VAL A 111 -9.04 3.41 -1.03
C VAL A 111 -8.08 4.48 -0.55
N TYR A 112 -6.92 4.06 -0.05
CA TYR A 112 -5.86 4.92 0.46
C TYR A 112 -4.54 4.57 -0.19
N TYR A 113 -4.01 5.49 -0.99
CA TYR A 113 -2.73 5.36 -1.68
C TYR A 113 -1.62 6.01 -0.86
N PHE A 114 -0.68 5.20 -0.38
CA PHE A 114 0.50 5.66 0.33
C PHE A 114 1.70 5.66 -0.61
N VAL A 115 2.01 6.85 -1.12
CA VAL A 115 3.03 7.05 -2.15
C VAL A 115 4.38 7.25 -1.47
N LEU A 116 5.26 6.26 -1.61
CA LEU A 116 6.65 6.37 -1.17
C LEU A 116 7.43 7.16 -2.23
N TYR A 117 7.65 8.45 -1.97
CA TYR A 117 8.18 9.39 -2.96
C TYR A 117 9.61 9.09 -3.41
N SER A 118 10.46 8.62 -2.48
CA SER A 118 11.87 8.37 -2.73
C SER A 118 12.20 6.90 -2.84
N SER A 119 13.20 6.59 -3.66
CA SER A 119 13.71 5.24 -3.79
C SER A 119 14.60 4.83 -2.61
N TRP A 120 14.61 3.53 -2.30
CA TRP A 120 15.49 2.97 -1.26
C TRP A 120 16.91 2.77 -1.79
N PHE A 121 17.03 2.33 -3.05
CA PHE A 121 18.29 1.90 -3.65
C PHE A 121 19.02 3.03 -4.37
N ASP A 122 18.30 3.85 -5.11
CA ASP A 122 18.83 5.01 -5.84
C ASP A 122 18.22 6.30 -5.31
N LYS A 123 18.91 7.44 -5.48
CA LYS A 123 18.40 8.77 -5.07
C LYS A 123 17.27 9.28 -5.97
N LYS A 124 16.59 8.38 -6.69
CA LYS A 124 15.49 8.73 -7.56
C LYS A 124 14.26 9.05 -6.74
N VAL A 125 13.49 10.00 -7.25
CA VAL A 125 12.21 10.41 -6.71
C VAL A 125 11.17 10.29 -7.80
N ILE A 126 9.92 10.02 -7.41
CA ILE A 126 8.80 10.00 -8.33
C ILE A 126 8.68 11.37 -8.99
N ARG A 127 8.59 11.41 -10.31
CA ARG A 127 8.34 12.64 -11.06
C ARG A 127 6.98 13.23 -10.70
N GLU A 128 6.90 14.55 -10.57
CA GLU A 128 5.65 15.26 -10.25
C GLU A 128 4.53 14.92 -11.26
N GLU A 129 4.87 14.76 -12.53
CA GLU A 129 3.95 14.32 -13.59
C GLU A 129 3.26 12.98 -13.25
N HIS A 130 4.00 12.00 -12.73
CA HIS A 130 3.43 10.70 -12.35
C HIS A 130 2.53 10.82 -11.12
N ILE A 131 2.83 11.73 -10.19
CA ILE A 131 1.98 12.00 -9.02
C ILE A 131 0.67 12.65 -9.48
N PHE A 132 0.77 13.65 -10.37
CA PHE A 132 -0.39 14.32 -10.94
C PHE A 132 -1.27 13.32 -11.71
N GLN A 133 -0.67 12.47 -12.55
CA GLN A 133 -1.40 11.41 -13.25
C GLN A 133 -2.08 10.44 -12.27
N LEU A 134 -1.41 10.03 -11.19
CA LEU A 134 -2.03 9.20 -10.17
C LEU A 134 -3.22 9.90 -9.52
N GLN A 135 -3.12 11.19 -9.20
CA GLN A 135 -4.22 12.00 -8.65
C GLN A 135 -5.42 12.07 -9.59
N GLN A 136 -5.19 12.21 -10.90
CA GLN A 136 -6.28 12.21 -11.90
C GLN A 136 -6.93 10.83 -12.05
N LEU A 137 -6.15 9.75 -11.90
CA LEU A 137 -6.63 8.38 -12.12
C LEU A 137 -7.24 7.74 -10.87
N ALA A 138 -6.90 8.21 -9.66
CA ALA A 138 -7.35 7.65 -8.38
C ALA A 138 -8.62 8.36 -7.85
N GLU A 139 -9.65 8.45 -8.68
CA GLU A 139 -10.87 9.27 -8.45
C GLU A 139 -11.58 8.96 -7.12
N ASN A 140 -11.64 7.69 -6.70
CA ASN A 140 -12.33 7.26 -5.46
C ASN A 140 -11.36 6.90 -4.32
N GLY A 141 -10.17 7.49 -4.29
CA GLY A 141 -9.20 7.25 -3.23
C GLY A 141 -8.51 8.51 -2.70
N SER A 142 -7.98 8.39 -1.49
CA SER A 142 -7.15 9.42 -0.86
C SER A 142 -5.67 9.13 -1.10
N ILE A 143 -4.90 10.15 -1.49
CA ILE A 143 -3.45 10.04 -1.71
C ILE A 143 -2.71 10.68 -0.54
N HIS A 144 -1.80 9.90 0.07
CA HIS A 144 -0.88 10.36 1.10
C HIS A 144 0.55 10.25 0.57
N LEU A 145 1.24 11.38 0.47
CA LEU A 145 2.62 11.45 0.02
C LEU A 145 3.56 11.32 1.22
N PHE A 146 4.53 10.42 1.13
CA PHE A 146 5.64 10.28 2.08
C PHE A 146 6.91 10.74 1.38
N ASP A 147 7.19 12.04 1.50
CA ASP A 147 8.21 12.80 0.77
C ASP A 147 9.64 12.63 1.34
N ARG A 148 9.77 12.06 2.54
CA ARG A 148 11.06 11.79 3.19
C ARG A 148 12.02 11.06 2.24
N LEU A 149 13.24 11.59 2.10
CA LEU A 149 14.32 11.01 1.32
C LEU A 149 15.04 9.92 2.12
N VAL A 150 14.82 8.65 1.76
CA VAL A 150 15.21 7.49 2.60
C VAL A 150 16.47 6.76 2.12
N THR A 151 16.98 7.04 0.92
CA THR A 151 18.10 6.33 0.25
C THR A 151 19.18 5.78 1.21
N GLN A 152 19.25 4.44 1.32
CA GLN A 152 20.23 3.69 2.14
C GLN A 152 20.37 4.11 3.63
N SER A 153 19.44 4.88 4.19
CA SER A 153 19.46 5.30 5.59
C SER A 153 18.48 4.46 6.40
N GLY A 154 19.01 3.59 7.27
CA GLY A 154 18.18 2.77 8.17
C GLY A 154 17.31 3.61 9.11
N LEU A 155 17.85 4.72 9.63
CA LEU A 155 17.11 5.65 10.48
C LEU A 155 15.91 6.26 9.72
N ARG A 156 16.16 6.88 8.56
CA ARG A 156 15.09 7.51 7.77
C ARG A 156 14.07 6.50 7.26
N PHE A 157 14.48 5.25 7.07
CA PHE A 157 13.59 4.19 6.69
C PHE A 157 12.61 3.84 7.82
N ASN A 158 13.12 3.74 9.05
CA ASN A 158 12.29 3.50 10.22
C ASN A 158 11.32 4.68 10.45
N GLU A 159 11.80 5.92 10.33
CA GLU A 159 10.93 7.10 10.41
C GLU A 159 9.78 7.05 9.40
N ARG A 160 10.07 6.73 8.13
CA ARG A 160 9.02 6.56 7.10
C ARG A 160 8.05 5.42 7.43
N VAL A 161 8.52 4.32 8.00
CA VAL A 161 7.65 3.20 8.42
C VAL A 161 6.70 3.66 9.52
N GLU A 162 7.20 4.39 10.51
CA GLU A 162 6.36 4.95 11.59
C GLU A 162 5.36 5.97 11.05
N GLU A 163 5.76 6.86 10.13
CA GLU A 163 4.84 7.79 9.45
C GLU A 163 3.69 7.05 8.75
N VAL A 164 4.02 5.98 8.01
CA VAL A 164 3.00 5.14 7.33
C VAL A 164 2.09 4.46 8.35
N LYS A 165 2.65 3.95 9.45
CA LYS A 165 1.91 3.30 10.53
C LYS A 165 0.95 4.28 11.21
N GLU A 166 1.40 5.49 11.50
CA GLU A 166 0.59 6.57 12.06
C GLU A 166 -0.55 6.98 11.12
N ALA A 167 -0.28 7.10 9.82
CA ALA A 167 -1.30 7.41 8.83
C ALA A 167 -2.40 6.32 8.80
N ILE A 168 -2.01 5.05 8.80
CA ILE A 168 -2.95 3.92 8.92
C ILE A 168 -3.77 4.03 10.21
N GLY A 169 -3.13 4.40 11.32
CA GLY A 169 -3.76 4.49 12.64
C GLY A 169 -4.84 5.57 12.67
N LYS A 170 -4.50 6.76 12.16
CA LYS A 170 -5.43 7.88 11.99
C LYS A 170 -6.64 7.49 11.14
N ILE A 171 -6.41 6.83 10.00
CA ILE A 171 -7.48 6.36 9.09
C ILE A 171 -8.40 5.33 9.76
N LEU A 172 -7.84 4.46 10.61
CA LEU A 172 -8.60 3.42 11.30
C LEU A 172 -9.17 3.88 12.65
N GLY A 173 -8.94 5.14 13.05
CA GLY A 173 -9.38 5.67 14.34
C GLY A 173 -8.71 5.01 15.54
N ILE A 174 -7.48 4.52 15.38
CA ILE A 174 -6.70 3.88 16.45
C ILE A 174 -5.82 4.96 17.08
N ALA A 175 -6.04 5.23 18.36
CA ALA A 175 -5.11 6.03 19.16
C ALA A 175 -3.82 5.22 19.34
N ILE A 176 -2.78 5.57 18.58
CA ILE A 176 -1.44 5.04 18.81
C ILE A 176 -0.88 5.86 19.99
N ASN A 177 -0.93 5.31 21.19
CA ASN A 177 -0.12 5.84 22.28
C ASN A 177 1.34 5.57 21.92
N VAL A 178 1.99 6.57 21.33
CA VAL A 178 3.43 6.57 21.19
C VAL A 178 3.97 6.93 22.58
N ASP A 179 4.35 5.93 23.36
CA ASP A 179 5.14 6.19 24.57
C ASP A 179 6.45 6.82 24.12
N PRO A 180 6.78 8.04 24.57
CA PRO A 180 8.10 8.60 24.35
C PRO A 180 9.07 7.83 25.25
N GLN A 181 9.82 6.90 24.68
CA GLN A 181 11.05 6.41 25.30
C GLN A 181 12.22 7.31 24.94
#